data_AF-A0A661VF71-F1
#
_entry.id   AF-A0A661VF71-F1
#
_cell.length_a   1.000
_cell.length_b   1.000
_cell.length_c   1.000
_cell.angle_alpha   90.00
_cell.angle_beta   90.00
_cell.angle_gamma   90.00
#
_symmetry.space_group_name_H-M   'P 1'
#
loop_
_entity.id
_entity.type
_entity.pdbx_description
1 polymer ?
#
loop_
_entity_poly.entity_id
_entity_poly.type
_entity_poly.pdbx_seq_one_letter_code
_entity_poly.pdbx_strand_id
1 'polypeptide(L)' 'MIWGMADYVFRYKLDGKKETVYQDPLLDMIRAQLENILNIIIPVEGQREVKIDGFKLLRDRKTVYKVFPQEPDSLEERSL' A
#
# COMPACT_ATOMS: atom_id res chain seq x y z
N MET A 1 21.57 -8.60 38.87
CA MET A 1 21.22 -8.89 37.46
C MET A 1 19.70 -8.77 37.35
N ILE A 2 19.17 -7.70 36.75
CA ILE A 2 17.79 -7.67 36.23
C ILE A 2 17.75 -6.59 35.15
N TRP A 3 17.85 -7.04 33.90
CA TRP A 3 17.60 -6.23 32.71
C TRP A 3 16.09 -5.98 32.68
N GLY A 4 15.66 -4.73 32.86
CA GLY A 4 14.28 -4.36 32.58
C GLY A 4 14.07 -4.48 31.07
N MET A 5 13.45 -5.57 30.62
CA MET A 5 13.00 -5.71 29.25
C MET A 5 12.03 -4.56 29.00
N ALA A 6 12.45 -3.58 28.22
CA ALA A 6 11.56 -2.51 27.80
C ALA A 6 10.41 -3.16 27.01
N ASP A 7 9.22 -3.18 27.60
CA ASP A 7 8.01 -3.57 26.89
C ASP A 7 7.82 -2.58 25.73
N TYR A 8 8.08 -3.03 24.51
CA TYR A 8 7.85 -2.22 23.32
C TYR A 8 6.35 -2.06 23.12
N VAL A 9 5.81 -0.93 23.58
CA VAL A 9 4.41 -0.57 23.37
C VAL A 9 4.28 0.12 22.02
N PHE A 10 3.84 -0.63 21.01
CA PHE A 10 3.51 -0.08 19.69
C PHE A 10 2.20 0.69 19.77
N ARG A 11 2.27 2.03 19.69
CA ARG A 11 1.08 2.90 19.63
C ARG A 11 0.90 3.38 18.20
N TYR A 12 -0.14 2.88 17.54
CA TYR A 12 -0.56 3.36 16.23
C TYR A 12 -1.53 4.52 16.44
N LYS A 13 -1.17 5.68 15.91
CA LYS A 13 -2.08 6.80 15.83
C LYS A 13 -3.22 6.44 14.87
N LEU A 14 -4.47 6.59 15.31
CA LEU A 14 -5.67 6.48 14.45
C LEU A 14 -5.90 7.79 13.67
N ASP A 15 -4.82 8.47 13.30
CA ASP A 15 -4.88 9.78 12.66
C ASP A 15 -5.30 9.61 11.19
N GLY A 16 -6.38 10.29 10.82
CA GLY A 16 -6.77 10.55 9.44
C GLY A 16 -7.76 9.53 8.89
N LYS A 17 -8.91 10.03 8.41
CA LYS A 17 -9.70 9.28 7.42
C LYS A 17 -8.75 8.93 6.28
N LYS A 18 -8.33 7.68 6.15
CA LYS A 18 -7.71 7.22 4.92
C LYS A 18 -8.75 7.42 3.83
N GLU A 19 -8.39 8.20 2.81
CA GLU A 19 -9.25 8.36 1.64
C GLU A 19 -9.52 6.97 1.06
N THR A 20 -10.80 6.61 0.99
CA THR A 20 -11.23 5.37 0.34
C THR A 20 -10.95 5.52 -1.15
N VAL A 21 -9.95 4.79 -1.65
CA VAL A 21 -9.56 4.85 -3.07
C VAL A 21 -10.60 4.12 -3.92
N TYR A 22 -11.17 3.05 -3.38
CA TYR A 22 -12.24 2.29 -4.00
C TYR A 22 -13.51 2.37 -3.15
N GLN A 23 -14.67 2.52 -3.82
CA GLN A 23 -15.97 2.49 -3.15
C GLN A 23 -16.34 1.10 -2.64
N ASP A 24 -15.85 0.04 -3.29
CA ASP A 24 -16.02 -1.33 -2.83
C ASP A 24 -15.11 -1.56 -1.60
N PRO A 25 -15.69 -1.88 -0.40
CA PRO A 25 -14.91 -2.02 0.83
C PRO A 25 -13.90 -3.17 0.80
N LEU A 26 -14.21 -4.25 0.08
CA LEU A 26 -13.29 -5.39 -0.04
C LEU A 26 -12.09 -5.01 -0.91
N LEU A 27 -12.32 -4.28 -2.00
CA LEU A 27 -11.25 -3.77 -2.85
C LEU A 27 -10.33 -2.82 -2.09
N ASP A 28 -10.90 -1.87 -1.35
CA ASP A 28 -10.09 -0.91 -0.59
C ASP A 28 -9.32 -1.58 0.56
N MET A 29 -9.93 -2.56 1.22
CA MET A 29 -9.23 -3.38 2.22
C MET A 29 -8.05 -4.14 1.61
N ILE A 30 -8.25 -4.84 0.48
CA ILE A 30 -7.16 -5.58 -0.20
C ILE A 30 -6.04 -4.63 -0.61
N ARG A 31 -6.40 -3.48 -1.21
CA ARG A 31 -5.45 -2.44 -1.61
C ARG A 31 -4.61 -1.97 -0.42
N ALA A 32 -5.25 -1.58 0.68
CA ALA A 32 -4.58 -1.08 1.87
C ALA A 32 -3.67 -2.12 2.53
N GLN A 33 -4.08 -3.40 2.56
CA GLN A 33 -3.25 -4.48 3.08
C GLN A 33 -2.01 -4.69 2.22
N LEU A 34 -2.16 -4.71 0.89
CA LEU A 34 -1.05 -4.89 -0.03
C LEU A 34 -0.07 -3.69 0.05
N GLU A 35 -0.60 -2.46 0.10
CA GLU A 35 0.20 -1.25 0.32
C GLU A 35 1.06 -1.37 1.60
N ASN A 36 0.45 -1.74 2.73
CA ASN A 36 1.16 -1.89 4.00
C ASN A 36 2.29 -2.93 3.92
N ILE A 37 2.07 -4.05 3.21
CA ILE A 37 3.09 -5.08 3.01
C ILE A 37 4.23 -4.52 2.14
N LEU A 38 3.91 -3.89 1.01
CA LEU A 38 4.89 -3.33 0.09
C LEU A 38 5.73 -2.20 0.69
N ASN A 39 5.24 -1.54 1.75
CA ASN A 39 6.00 -0.54 2.49
C ASN A 39 7.11 -1.11 3.39
N ILE A 40 7.15 -2.44 3.59
CA ILE A 40 8.14 -3.10 4.48
C ILE A 40 8.92 -4.23 3.80
N ILE A 41 8.56 -4.62 2.57
CA ILE A 41 9.27 -5.63 1.78
C ILE A 41 9.59 -5.12 0.38
N ILE A 42 10.60 -5.72 -0.25
CA ILE A 42 10.88 -5.55 -1.68
C ILE A 42 10.45 -6.83 -2.40
N PRO A 43 9.39 -6.79 -3.25
CA PRO A 43 9.00 -7.95 -4.04
C PRO A 43 10.09 -8.32 -5.05
N VAL A 44 10.25 -9.63 -5.28
CA VAL A 44 11.21 -10.15 -6.25
C VAL A 44 10.56 -11.18 -7.18
N GLU A 45 10.98 -11.20 -8.44
CA GLU A 45 10.73 -12.27 -9.39
C GLU A 45 12.06 -12.97 -9.68
N GLY A 46 12.25 -14.16 -9.11
CA GLY A 46 13.55 -14.83 -9.10
C GLY A 46 14.57 -14.06 -8.26
N GLN A 47 15.55 -13.41 -8.92
CA GLN A 47 16.58 -12.59 -8.28
C GLN A 47 16.45 -11.09 -8.65
N ARG A 48 15.39 -10.73 -9.38
CA ARG A 48 15.16 -9.36 -9.81
C ARG A 48 14.14 -8.68 -8.91
N GLU A 49 14.45 -7.49 -8.42
CA GLU A 49 13.48 -6.63 -7.74
C GLU A 49 12.37 -6.18 -8.71
N VAL A 50 11.13 -6.29 -8.26
CA VAL A 50 9.95 -5.88 -9.03
C VAL A 50 9.10 -4.91 -8.24
N LYS A 51 8.62 -3.87 -8.92
CA LYS A 51 7.69 -2.90 -8.35
C LYS A 51 6.27 -3.33 -8.67
N ILE A 52 5.51 -3.65 -7.64
CA ILE A 52 4.08 -3.94 -7.77
C ILE A 52 3.31 -2.61 -7.76
N ASP A 53 2.61 -2.31 -8.85
CA ASP A 53 1.79 -1.10 -9.03
C ASP A 53 0.28 -1.37 -8.88
N GLY A 54 -0.14 -2.63 -9.01
CA GLY A 54 -1.53 -3.03 -8.96
C GLY A 54 -1.76 -4.51 -8.70
N PHE A 55 -3.03 -4.89 -8.56
CA PHE A 55 -3.50 -6.26 -8.39
C PHE A 55 -4.77 -6.51 -9.20
N LYS A 56 -5.06 -7.79 -9.46
CA LYS A 56 -6.29 -8.26 -10.12
C LYS A 56 -7.06 -9.17 -9.19
N LEU A 57 -8.38 -9.17 -9.30
CA LEU A 57 -9.18 -10.18 -8.61
C LEU A 57 -9.22 -11.47 -9.43
N LEU A 58 -9.26 -12.63 -8.77
CA LEU A 58 -9.40 -13.90 -9.49
C LEU A 58 -10.71 -13.99 -10.28
N ARG A 59 -11.79 -13.40 -9.74
CA ARG A 59 -13.10 -13.29 -10.40
C ARG A 59 -13.11 -12.34 -11.60
N ASP A 60 -12.14 -11.44 -11.69
CA ASP A 60 -12.00 -10.48 -12.80
C ASP A 60 -10.53 -10.25 -13.13
N ARG A 61 -10.05 -10.98 -14.14
CA ARG A 61 -8.67 -10.88 -14.63
C ARG A 61 -8.47 -9.76 -15.66
N LYS A 62 -9.51 -9.01 -16.01
CA LYS A 62 -9.42 -7.91 -16.99
C LYS A 62 -9.05 -6.60 -16.31
N THR A 63 -9.58 -6.36 -15.11
CA THR A 63 -9.37 -5.11 -14.37
C THR A 63 -8.11 -5.17 -13.51
N VAL A 64 -7.28 -4.12 -13.59
CA VAL A 64 -6.15 -3.87 -12.69
C VAL A 64 -6.53 -2.76 -11.72
N TYR A 65 -6.44 -3.04 -10.42
CA TYR A 65 -6.63 -2.08 -9.35
C TYR A 65 -5.27 -1.59 -8.88
N LYS A 66 -5.06 -0.27 -8.81
CA LYS A 66 -3.82 0.36 -8.38
C LYS A 66 -3.66 0.22 -6.86
N VAL A 67 -2.46 -0.09 -6.40
CA VAL A 67 -2.15 -0.13 -4.96
C VAL A 67 -1.93 1.27 -4.42
N PHE A 68 -1.14 2.06 -5.13
CA PHE A 68 -0.82 3.45 -4.82
C PHE A 68 -1.63 4.38 -5.74
N PRO A 69 -2.65 5.09 -5.24
CA PRO A 69 -3.29 6.15 -6.01
C PRO A 69 -2.24 7.21 -6.35
N GLN A 70 -2.25 7.73 -7.58
CA GLN A 70 -1.32 8.79 -7.98
C GLN A 70 -1.63 10.05 -7.16
N GLU A 71 -0.60 10.72 -6.66
CA GLU A 71 -0.74 12.10 -6.16
C GLU A 71 -1.19 13.00 -7.34
N PRO A 72 -2.07 13.99 -7.11
CA PRO A 72 -2.59 14.85 -8.17
C PRO A 72 -1.60 15.82 -8.84
N ASP A 73 -0.28 15.71 -8.63
CA ASP A 73 0.72 16.67 -9.15
C ASP A 73 1.66 16.08 -10.21
N SER A 74 1.11 15.58 -11.31
CA SER A 74 1.90 15.36 -12.54
C SER A 74 1.32 16.09 -13.76
N LEU A 75 0.50 17.13 -13.53
CA LEU A 75 -0.08 17.97 -14.60
C LEU A 75 0.58 19.35 -14.75
N GLU A 76 1.46 19.79 -13.84
CA GLU A 76 2.07 21.13 -13.94
C GLU A 76 3.44 21.20 -14.65
N GLU A 77 4.18 20.09 -14.85
CA GLU A 77 5.47 20.15 -15.58
C GLU A 77 5.34 20.18 -17.12
N ARG A 78 4.12 20.20 -17.67
CA ARG A 78 3.88 20.38 -19.12
C ARG A 78 3.55 21.81 -19.53
N SER A 79 3.73 22.77 -18.63
CA SER A 79 3.61 24.20 -18.91
C SER A 79 4.98 24.89 -18.86
N LEU A 80 5.95 24.37 -19.64
CA LEU A 80 7.13 25.13 -20.06
C LEU A 80 6.84 25.82 -21.39
#